data_AF-A0A354BPB7-F1
#
_entry.id   AF-A0A354BPB7-F1
#
_cell.length_a   1.000
_cell.length_b   1.000
_cell.length_c   1.000
_cell.angle_alpha   90.00
_cell.angle_beta   90.00
_cell.angle_gamma   90.00
#
_symmetry.space_group_name_H-M   'P 1'
#
loop_
_entity.id
_entity.type
_entity.pdbx_description
1 polymer ?
#
loop_
_entity_poly.entity_id
_entity_poly.type
_entity_poly.pdbx_seq_one_letter_code
_entity_poly.pdbx_strand_id
1 'polypeptide(L)'
;MGLQGIGRKMAATGILAAGLLVLVQDPSLASDQARAKDLLQQTCVQCHRLEGTADSRFNLRAPDLIWAGSKYQRSWLIRWLTGKEAPLYVKGYRWDLTDVPAKHPMVSEGEANAIADYFAEHHKDPRVTVGAFDLSKVTKFDVAFGGVAYKAHACLGCHTIEENGKLIGGQQSAALQKSGQRYDKDWLFRFALNPQAFVPHSGEFLADAT
;
A
#
# COMPACT_ATOMS: atom_id res chain seq x y z
N MET A 1 49.23 18.44 71.44
CA MET A 1 49.57 17.54 70.32
C MET A 1 48.27 17.07 69.68
N GLY A 2 48.13 17.22 68.37
CA GLY A 2 47.01 16.65 67.59
C GLY A 2 46.30 17.66 66.68
N LEU A 3 46.86 17.91 65.49
CA LEU A 3 46.16 18.54 64.36
C LEU A 3 45.21 17.54 63.69
N GLN A 4 43.99 17.96 63.37
CA GLN A 4 43.14 17.47 62.27
C GLN A 4 42.36 18.70 61.79
N GLY A 5 42.32 19.15 60.54
CA GLY A 5 42.44 18.46 59.25
C GLY A 5 41.20 18.87 58.43
N ILE A 6 41.19 20.12 57.92
CA ILE A 6 40.06 20.68 57.15
C ILE A 6 40.08 20.10 55.73
N GLY A 7 39.15 19.20 55.42
CA GLY A 7 38.92 18.68 54.07
C GLY A 7 38.17 19.68 53.18
N ARG A 8 38.84 20.17 52.13
CA ARG A 8 38.21 20.91 51.02
C ARG A 8 37.33 19.96 50.21
N LYS A 9 36.02 20.24 50.15
CA LYS A 9 35.11 19.62 49.18
C LYS A 9 35.35 20.28 47.81
N MET A 10 35.82 19.51 46.82
CA MET A 10 35.84 19.93 45.42
C MET A 10 34.41 19.84 44.88
N ALA A 11 33.85 20.98 44.44
CA ALA A 11 32.64 21.00 43.64
C ALA A 11 33.02 20.61 42.20
N ALA A 12 32.53 19.47 41.72
CA ALA A 12 32.63 19.08 40.33
C ALA A 12 31.44 19.69 39.57
N THR A 13 31.71 20.73 38.78
CA THR A 13 30.75 21.33 37.85
C THR A 13 30.57 20.37 36.68
N GLY A 14 29.53 19.53 36.73
CA GLY A 14 29.15 18.67 35.61
C GLY A 14 28.50 19.51 34.50
N ILE A 15 29.20 19.68 33.38
CA ILE A 15 28.62 20.25 32.16
C ILE A 15 27.75 19.16 31.53
N LEU A 16 26.43 19.30 31.67
CA LEU A 16 25.45 18.53 30.91
C LEU A 16 25.47 19.02 29.45
N ALA A 17 26.24 18.35 28.60
CA ALA A 17 26.15 18.52 27.16
C ALA A 17 24.85 17.85 26.67
N ALA A 18 23.81 18.65 26.43
CA ALA A 18 22.64 18.22 25.69
C ALA A 18 23.04 18.03 24.22
N GLY A 19 23.33 16.78 23.84
CA GLY A 19 23.59 16.40 22.46
C GLY A 19 22.32 16.56 21.63
N LEU A 20 22.26 17.61 20.82
CA LEU A 20 21.25 17.76 19.77
C LEU A 20 21.54 16.71 18.69
N LEU A 21 20.80 15.60 18.67
CA LEU A 21 20.80 14.69 17.52
C LEU A 21 20.19 15.43 16.33
N VAL A 22 21.05 16.03 15.50
CA VAL A 22 20.64 16.50 14.18
C VAL A 22 20.45 15.26 13.32
N LEU A 23 19.20 14.93 13.00
CA LEU A 23 18.87 13.97 11.95
C LEU A 23 19.41 14.53 10.63
N VAL A 24 20.59 14.11 10.24
CA VAL A 24 21.15 14.42 8.92
C VAL A 24 20.34 13.62 7.90
N GLN A 25 19.34 14.25 7.27
CA GLN A 25 18.66 13.64 6.14
C GLN A 25 19.65 13.51 4.99
N ASP A 26 19.79 12.31 4.44
CA ASP A 26 20.68 12.04 3.31
C ASP A 26 20.23 12.87 2.09
N PRO A 27 21.09 13.74 1.53
CA PRO A 27 20.75 14.55 0.36
C PRO A 27 20.27 13.72 -0.84
N SER A 28 20.72 12.47 -0.96
CA SER A 28 20.28 11.56 -2.02
C SER A 28 18.82 11.16 -1.87
N LEU A 29 18.37 10.85 -0.63
CA LEU A 29 16.97 10.53 -0.34
C LEU A 29 16.07 11.71 -0.62
N ALA A 30 16.45 12.92 -0.21
CA ALA A 30 15.67 14.13 -0.50
C ALA A 30 15.55 14.38 -2.01
N SER A 31 16.62 14.15 -2.77
CA SER A 31 16.59 14.22 -4.23
C SER A 31 15.70 13.15 -4.86
N ASP A 32 15.69 11.93 -4.32
CA ASP A 32 14.84 10.83 -4.80
C ASP A 32 13.36 11.09 -4.52
N GLN A 33 13.03 11.63 -3.34
CA GLN A 33 11.67 12.04 -3.00
C GLN A 33 11.15 13.13 -3.94
N ALA A 34 11.97 14.14 -4.24
CA ALA A 34 11.61 15.20 -5.20
C ALA A 34 11.37 14.64 -6.60
N ARG A 35 12.28 13.80 -7.09
CA ARG A 35 12.15 13.15 -8.41
C ARG A 35 10.90 12.26 -8.50
N ALA A 36 10.63 11.47 -7.46
CA ALA A 36 9.43 10.63 -7.40
C ALA A 36 8.16 11.48 -7.45
N LYS A 37 8.10 12.56 -6.67
CA LYS A 37 6.99 13.51 -6.70
C LYS A 37 6.77 14.10 -8.09
N ASP A 38 7.82 14.57 -8.74
CA ASP A 38 7.73 15.17 -10.07
C ASP A 38 7.20 14.17 -11.10
N LEU A 39 7.72 12.94 -11.10
CA LEU A 39 7.26 11.88 -11.99
C LEU A 39 5.77 11.54 -11.77
N LEU A 40 5.36 11.44 -10.51
CA LEU A 40 3.97 11.21 -10.13
C LEU A 40 3.05 12.33 -10.65
N GLN A 41 3.44 13.60 -10.46
CA GLN A 41 2.66 14.78 -10.84
C GLN A 41 2.64 15.07 -12.34
N GLN A 42 3.65 14.62 -13.10
CA GLN A 42 3.68 14.83 -14.54
C GLN A 42 2.96 13.71 -15.30
N THR A 43 3.10 12.47 -14.83
CA THR A 43 2.67 11.29 -15.59
C THR A 43 1.51 10.56 -14.92
N CYS A 44 1.62 10.24 -13.63
CA CYS A 44 0.70 9.31 -12.99
C CYS A 44 -0.66 9.95 -12.68
N VAL A 45 -0.69 11.24 -12.32
CA VAL A 45 -1.92 11.98 -12.00
C VAL A 45 -2.88 12.14 -13.17
N GLN A 46 -2.41 11.90 -14.41
CA GLN A 46 -3.28 11.94 -15.60
C GLN A 46 -4.38 10.87 -15.56
N CYS A 47 -4.16 9.80 -14.79
CA CYS A 47 -5.11 8.69 -14.62
C CYS A 47 -5.43 8.40 -13.15
N HIS A 48 -4.43 8.50 -12.27
CA HIS A 48 -4.54 8.15 -10.86
C HIS A 48 -4.79 9.39 -10.01
N ARG A 49 -5.58 9.25 -8.96
CA ARG A 49 -5.66 10.26 -7.91
C ARG A 49 -4.59 9.99 -6.86
N LEU A 50 -3.98 11.06 -6.35
CA LEU A 50 -2.96 11.02 -5.29
C LEU A 50 -3.39 11.79 -4.04
N GLU A 51 -4.42 12.64 -4.14
CA GLU A 51 -4.90 13.46 -3.03
C GLU A 51 -6.43 13.48 -2.93
N GLY A 52 -6.93 13.91 -1.78
CA GLY A 52 -8.35 14.03 -1.46
C GLY A 52 -8.92 12.81 -0.74
N THR A 53 -10.25 12.68 -0.78
CA THR A 53 -10.99 11.58 -0.13
C THR A 53 -11.33 10.47 -1.12
N ALA A 54 -11.82 9.34 -0.61
CA ALA A 54 -12.36 8.28 -1.46
C ALA A 54 -13.46 8.83 -2.39
N ASP A 55 -13.49 8.34 -3.62
CA ASP A 55 -14.46 8.72 -4.65
C ASP A 55 -15.00 7.46 -5.35
N SER A 56 -16.21 7.58 -5.87
CA SER A 56 -16.91 6.52 -6.58
C SER A 56 -16.05 5.96 -7.71
N ARG A 57 -16.00 4.63 -7.84
CA ARG A 57 -15.36 3.95 -8.99
C ARG A 57 -15.84 4.53 -10.33
N PHE A 58 -17.09 4.97 -10.41
CA PHE A 58 -17.65 5.55 -11.64
C PHE A 58 -17.03 6.88 -12.05
N ASN A 59 -16.39 7.59 -11.13
CA ASN A 59 -15.68 8.85 -11.40
C ASN A 59 -14.18 8.63 -11.69
N LEU A 60 -13.66 7.44 -11.36
CA LEU A 60 -12.24 7.11 -11.48
C LEU A 60 -11.90 6.55 -12.87
N ARG A 61 -10.71 6.92 -13.37
CA ARG A 61 -10.12 6.39 -14.61
C ARG A 61 -9.18 5.20 -14.36
N ALA A 62 -8.48 5.24 -13.22
CA ALA A 62 -7.59 4.19 -12.75
C ALA A 62 -7.74 4.02 -11.21
N PRO A 63 -7.21 2.93 -10.62
CA PRO A 63 -7.29 2.74 -9.17
C PRO A 63 -6.70 3.91 -8.41
N ASP A 64 -7.41 4.37 -7.38
CA ASP A 64 -6.92 5.46 -6.54
C ASP A 64 -5.61 5.08 -5.84
N LEU A 65 -4.68 6.04 -5.76
CA LEU A 65 -3.36 5.91 -5.16
C LEU A 65 -3.18 6.80 -3.92
N ILE A 66 -4.21 7.54 -3.47
CA ILE A 66 -4.19 8.38 -2.25
C ILE A 66 -3.60 7.67 -1.03
N TRP A 67 -3.79 6.35 -0.94
CA TRP A 67 -3.34 5.51 0.17
C TRP A 67 -2.41 4.36 -0.26
N ALA A 68 -1.68 4.54 -1.37
CA ALA A 68 -0.83 3.51 -1.95
C ALA A 68 0.24 2.98 -0.98
N GLY A 69 0.73 3.82 -0.07
CA GLY A 69 1.75 3.47 0.92
C GLY A 69 1.26 2.50 2.00
N SER A 70 -0.02 2.55 2.34
CA SER A 70 -0.63 1.53 3.21
C SER A 70 -1.10 0.31 2.43
N LYS A 71 -1.43 0.45 1.14
CA LYS A 71 -2.13 -0.58 0.36
C LYS A 71 -1.22 -1.67 -0.19
N TYR A 72 -0.08 -1.30 -0.75
CA TYR A 72 0.75 -2.20 -1.54
C TYR A 72 2.02 -2.60 -0.81
N GLN A 73 2.41 -3.87 -0.97
CA GLN A 73 3.75 -4.31 -0.59
C GLN A 73 4.78 -3.67 -1.53
N ARG A 74 5.85 -3.10 -0.94
CA ARG A 74 6.94 -2.43 -1.67
C ARG A 74 7.49 -3.28 -2.82
N SER A 75 7.75 -4.56 -2.55
CA SER A 75 8.33 -5.47 -3.55
C SER A 75 7.41 -5.67 -4.76
N TRP A 76 6.10 -5.76 -4.55
CA TRP A 76 5.14 -5.87 -5.64
C TRP A 76 5.02 -4.57 -6.42
N LEU A 77 4.98 -3.42 -5.74
CA LEU A 77 4.88 -2.14 -6.40
C LEU A 77 6.04 -1.92 -7.37
N ILE A 78 7.26 -2.27 -6.97
CA ILE A 78 8.44 -2.19 -7.84
C ILE A 78 8.33 -3.13 -9.03
N ARG A 79 7.92 -4.39 -8.82
CA ARG A 79 7.73 -5.34 -9.93
C ARG A 79 6.63 -4.86 -10.89
N TRP A 80 5.53 -4.30 -10.37
CA TRP A 80 4.46 -3.73 -11.17
C TRP A 80 4.94 -2.56 -12.03
N LEU A 81 5.60 -1.58 -11.41
CA LEU A 81 6.11 -0.38 -12.08
C LEU A 81 7.22 -0.67 -13.10
N THR A 82 7.91 -1.79 -12.96
CA THR A 82 8.96 -2.25 -13.90
C THR A 82 8.45 -3.30 -14.90
N GLY A 83 7.13 -3.54 -14.97
CA GLY A 83 6.53 -4.44 -15.96
C GLY A 83 6.75 -5.94 -15.70
N LYS A 84 7.16 -6.32 -14.50
CA LYS A 84 7.42 -7.71 -14.08
C LYS A 84 6.16 -8.40 -13.51
N GLU A 85 4.99 -7.78 -13.61
CA GLU A 85 3.71 -8.30 -13.14
C GLU A 85 2.68 -8.30 -14.28
N ALA A 86 1.80 -9.29 -14.29
CA ALA A 86 0.69 -9.33 -15.23
C ALA A 86 -0.36 -8.25 -14.90
N PRO A 87 -1.12 -7.73 -15.90
CA PRO A 87 -2.14 -6.70 -15.68
C PRO A 87 -3.11 -7.03 -14.55
N LEU A 88 -3.24 -6.12 -13.57
CA LEU A 88 -4.16 -6.28 -12.45
C LEU A 88 -5.63 -6.33 -12.90
N TYR A 89 -6.00 -5.44 -13.81
CA TYR A 89 -7.32 -5.38 -14.42
C TYR A 89 -7.20 -5.83 -15.87
N VAL A 90 -7.50 -7.10 -16.14
CA VAL A 90 -7.26 -7.73 -17.45
C VAL A 90 -8.05 -7.03 -18.56
N LYS A 91 -9.31 -6.64 -18.28
CA LYS A 91 -10.16 -5.86 -19.19
C LYS A 91 -10.05 -4.34 -19.00
N GLY A 92 -9.09 -3.87 -18.21
CA GLY A 92 -8.97 -2.47 -17.82
C GLY A 92 -9.81 -2.11 -16.59
N TYR A 93 -9.43 -1.01 -15.93
CA TYR A 93 -10.07 -0.60 -14.68
C TYR A 93 -11.54 -0.21 -14.87
N ARG A 94 -11.86 0.47 -15.99
CA ARG A 94 -13.21 0.88 -16.42
C ARG A 94 -13.66 0.11 -17.65
N TRP A 95 -13.63 -1.21 -17.55
CA TRP A 95 -14.09 -2.12 -18.60
C TRP A 95 -15.54 -1.86 -19.05
N ASP A 96 -16.33 -1.18 -18.20
CA ASP A 96 -17.70 -0.71 -18.48
C ASP A 96 -17.76 0.41 -19.52
N LEU A 97 -16.69 1.18 -19.71
CA LEU A 97 -16.62 2.28 -20.67
C LEU A 97 -15.83 1.93 -21.94
N THR A 98 -14.90 0.99 -21.84
CA THR A 98 -14.10 0.53 -22.98
C THR A 98 -13.51 -0.84 -22.69
N ASP A 99 -13.45 -1.68 -23.72
CA ASP A 99 -12.76 -2.97 -23.70
C ASP A 99 -11.33 -2.89 -24.25
N VAL A 100 -10.87 -1.69 -24.64
CA VAL A 100 -9.52 -1.46 -25.16
C VAL A 100 -8.52 -1.49 -24.00
N PRO A 101 -7.58 -2.45 -23.98
CA PRO A 101 -6.60 -2.52 -22.90
C PRO A 101 -5.64 -1.32 -22.92
N ALA A 102 -5.64 -0.53 -21.85
CA ALA A 102 -4.62 0.49 -21.63
C ALA A 102 -3.36 -0.15 -21.03
N LYS A 103 -2.20 0.08 -21.66
CA LYS A 103 -0.91 -0.32 -21.08
C LYS A 103 -0.51 0.66 -20.00
N HIS A 104 -0.13 0.16 -18.82
CA HIS A 104 0.44 1.00 -17.77
C HIS A 104 1.88 1.40 -18.16
N PRO A 105 2.28 2.67 -18.00
CA PRO A 105 3.65 3.09 -18.27
C PRO A 105 4.63 2.38 -17.32
N MET A 106 5.81 2.05 -17.83
CA MET A 106 6.89 1.46 -17.04
C MET A 106 7.93 2.54 -16.72
N VAL A 107 8.58 2.38 -15.57
CA VAL A 107 9.67 3.26 -15.12
C VAL A 107 10.92 2.41 -14.85
N SER A 108 12.08 3.07 -14.73
CA SER A 108 13.32 2.39 -14.34
C SER A 108 13.23 1.81 -12.93
N GLU A 109 14.12 0.88 -12.59
CA GLU A 109 14.15 0.29 -11.25
C GLU A 109 14.46 1.34 -10.17
N GLY A 110 15.32 2.33 -10.46
CA GLY A 110 15.60 3.44 -9.55
C GLY A 110 14.36 4.31 -9.29
N GLU A 111 13.63 4.67 -10.34
CA GLU A 111 12.37 5.44 -10.21
C GLU A 111 11.30 4.63 -9.48
N ALA A 112 11.18 3.33 -9.74
CA ALA A 112 10.24 2.46 -9.06
C ALA A 112 10.53 2.38 -7.54
N ASN A 113 11.81 2.30 -7.15
CA ASN A 113 12.19 2.36 -5.74
C ASN A 113 11.83 3.72 -5.12
N ALA A 114 12.19 4.83 -5.77
CA ALA A 114 11.89 6.17 -5.29
C ALA A 114 10.37 6.42 -5.13
N ILE A 115 9.55 5.97 -6.10
CA ILE A 115 8.08 6.04 -6.00
C ILE A 115 7.56 5.21 -4.82
N ALA A 116 8.09 4.00 -4.63
CA ALA A 116 7.65 3.14 -3.54
C ALA A 116 7.97 3.74 -2.17
N ASP A 117 9.14 4.37 -2.03
CA ASP A 117 9.55 5.05 -0.81
C ASP A 117 8.74 6.34 -0.59
N TYR A 118 8.44 7.10 -1.65
CA TYR A 118 7.55 8.26 -1.60
C TYR A 118 6.13 7.90 -1.14
N PHE A 119 5.54 6.83 -1.66
CA PHE A 119 4.24 6.36 -1.18
C PHE A 119 4.30 5.89 0.27
N ALA A 120 5.33 5.12 0.64
CA ALA A 120 5.51 4.66 2.01
C ALA A 120 5.61 5.82 3.00
N GLU A 121 6.16 6.96 2.62
CA GLU A 121 6.27 8.15 3.47
C GLU A 121 5.00 9.00 3.47
N HIS A 122 4.42 9.27 2.30
CA HIS A 122 3.42 10.33 2.13
C HIS A 122 1.98 9.86 1.89
N HIS A 123 1.75 8.58 1.58
CA HIS A 123 0.44 8.05 1.16
C HIS A 123 -0.06 6.96 2.13
N LYS A 124 -0.02 7.27 3.43
CA LYS A 124 -0.48 6.38 4.51
C LYS A 124 -1.93 6.66 4.89
N ASP A 125 -2.74 5.61 4.94
CA ASP A 125 -4.12 5.69 5.40
C ASP A 125 -4.19 5.64 6.93
N PRO A 126 -4.66 6.70 7.61
CA PRO A 126 -4.77 6.70 9.07
C PRO A 126 -5.78 5.67 9.61
N ARG A 127 -6.64 5.11 8.75
CA ARG A 127 -7.62 4.07 9.13
C ARG A 127 -7.00 2.67 9.19
N VAL A 128 -5.79 2.50 8.67
CA VAL A 128 -5.06 1.22 8.69
C VAL A 128 -4.18 1.17 9.93
N THR A 129 -4.47 0.23 10.82
CA THR A 129 -3.69 0.01 12.04
C THR A 129 -2.64 -1.07 11.78
N VAL A 130 -1.36 -0.72 11.90
CA VAL A 130 -0.25 -1.66 11.77
C VAL A 130 -0.36 -2.73 12.86
N GLY A 131 -0.28 -4.00 12.46
CA GLY A 131 -0.43 -5.15 13.35
C GLY A 131 -1.87 -5.56 13.66
N ALA A 132 -2.88 -4.94 13.05
CA ALA A 132 -4.28 -5.30 13.26
C ALA A 132 -4.61 -6.73 12.80
N PHE A 133 -3.93 -7.22 11.76
CA PHE A 133 -4.08 -8.58 11.27
C PHE A 133 -2.89 -9.45 11.69
N ASP A 134 -3.16 -10.43 12.56
CA ASP A 134 -2.16 -11.36 13.06
C ASP A 134 -2.20 -12.68 12.28
N LEU A 135 -1.24 -12.84 11.37
CA LEU A 135 -1.10 -14.05 10.55
C LEU A 135 -0.85 -15.30 11.38
N SER A 136 -0.29 -15.18 12.60
CA SER A 136 -0.03 -16.35 13.46
C SER A 136 -1.31 -16.99 13.99
N LYS A 137 -2.42 -16.25 13.98
CA LYS A 137 -3.76 -16.73 14.38
C LYS A 137 -4.51 -17.41 13.24
N VAL A 138 -4.01 -17.33 12.00
CA VAL A 138 -4.67 -17.94 10.84
C VAL A 138 -4.44 -19.44 10.87
N THR A 139 -5.53 -20.20 10.98
CA THR A 139 -5.50 -21.66 11.03
C THR A 139 -5.66 -22.27 9.63
N LYS A 140 -5.35 -23.57 9.52
CA LYS A 140 -5.67 -24.34 8.30
C LYS A 140 -7.17 -24.36 7.99
N PHE A 141 -8.00 -24.30 9.03
CA PHE A 141 -9.45 -24.21 8.87
C PHE A 141 -9.84 -22.89 8.22
N ASP A 142 -9.29 -21.75 8.67
CA ASP A 142 -9.58 -20.44 8.09
C ASP A 142 -9.21 -20.37 6.61
N VAL A 143 -8.06 -20.95 6.24
CA VAL A 143 -7.62 -21.03 4.84
C VAL A 143 -8.59 -21.87 4.00
N ALA A 144 -8.96 -23.06 4.49
CA ALA A 144 -9.89 -23.95 3.79
C ALA A 144 -11.28 -23.31 3.65
N PHE A 145 -11.78 -22.73 4.75
CA PHE A 145 -13.06 -22.03 4.79
C PHE A 145 -13.07 -20.82 3.86
N GLY A 146 -12.00 -20.00 3.84
CA GLY A 146 -11.86 -18.88 2.93
C GLY A 146 -11.90 -19.32 1.45
N GLY A 147 -11.26 -20.44 1.12
CA GLY A 147 -11.35 -21.03 -0.22
C GLY A 147 -12.76 -21.47 -0.61
N VAL A 148 -13.53 -22.02 0.34
CA VAL A 148 -14.95 -22.36 0.13
C VAL A 148 -15.79 -21.10 -0.03
N ALA A 149 -15.65 -20.12 0.87
CA ALA A 149 -16.38 -18.87 0.85
C ALA A 149 -16.17 -18.10 -0.47
N TYR A 150 -14.93 -18.06 -0.97
CA TYR A 150 -14.60 -17.43 -2.25
C TYR A 150 -15.37 -18.03 -3.43
N LYS A 151 -15.53 -19.36 -3.43
CA LYS A 151 -16.26 -20.07 -4.49
C LYS A 151 -17.77 -19.97 -4.31
N ALA A 152 -18.24 -19.98 -3.07
CA ALA A 152 -19.67 -19.95 -2.74
C ALA A 152 -20.31 -18.57 -2.97
N HIS A 153 -19.57 -17.47 -2.76
CA HIS A 153 -20.12 -16.12 -2.74
C HIS A 153 -19.91 -15.32 -4.04
N ALA A 154 -20.08 -15.96 -5.20
CA ALA A 154 -20.04 -15.35 -6.53
C ALA A 154 -18.76 -14.54 -6.86
N CYS A 155 -17.70 -14.63 -6.05
CA CYS A 155 -16.45 -13.88 -6.27
C CYS A 155 -15.82 -14.27 -7.62
N LEU A 156 -15.90 -15.56 -7.96
CA LEU A 156 -15.49 -16.11 -9.25
C LEU A 156 -16.23 -15.52 -10.45
N GLY A 157 -17.41 -14.91 -10.26
CA GLY A 157 -18.13 -14.26 -11.34
C GLY A 157 -17.36 -13.07 -11.93
N CYS A 158 -16.57 -12.37 -11.10
CA CYS A 158 -15.85 -11.16 -11.52
C CYS A 158 -14.32 -11.25 -11.36
N HIS A 159 -13.82 -12.07 -10.45
CA HIS A 159 -12.41 -12.13 -10.08
C HIS A 159 -11.75 -13.44 -10.50
N THR A 160 -10.58 -13.34 -11.14
CA THR A 160 -9.75 -14.50 -11.45
C THR A 160 -8.96 -14.99 -10.24
N ILE A 161 -8.73 -16.31 -10.18
CA ILE A 161 -7.78 -16.99 -9.28
C ILE A 161 -7.06 -18.12 -10.01
N GLU A 162 -5.97 -18.60 -9.42
CA GLU A 162 -5.29 -19.81 -9.86
C GLU A 162 -5.78 -21.02 -9.05
N GLU A 163 -6.20 -22.07 -9.74
CA GLU A 163 -6.59 -23.36 -9.18
C GLU A 163 -5.99 -24.48 -10.02
N ASN A 164 -5.27 -25.41 -9.38
CA ASN A 164 -4.63 -26.55 -10.04
C ASN A 164 -3.79 -26.15 -11.28
N GLY A 165 -3.05 -25.03 -11.18
CA GLY A 165 -2.22 -24.50 -12.25
C GLY A 165 -2.99 -23.85 -13.40
N LYS A 166 -4.30 -23.64 -13.27
CA LYS A 166 -5.15 -22.98 -14.27
C LYS A 166 -5.77 -21.71 -13.71
N LEU A 167 -5.87 -20.69 -14.56
CA LEU A 167 -6.60 -19.48 -14.23
C LEU A 167 -8.11 -19.72 -14.45
N ILE A 168 -8.92 -19.48 -13.42
CA ILE A 168 -10.38 -19.60 -13.46
C ILE A 168 -11.04 -18.30 -12.98
N GLY A 169 -12.33 -18.13 -13.27
CA GLY A 169 -13.13 -16.97 -12.85
C GLY A 169 -13.22 -15.85 -13.90
N GLY A 170 -13.94 -14.79 -13.54
CA GLY A 170 -14.19 -13.63 -14.39
C GLY A 170 -13.02 -12.65 -14.46
N GLN A 171 -12.91 -11.94 -15.59
CA GLN A 171 -11.90 -10.90 -15.84
C GLN A 171 -12.48 -9.47 -15.73
N GLN A 172 -13.67 -9.34 -15.14
CA GLN A 172 -14.42 -8.09 -14.95
C GLN A 172 -13.91 -7.29 -13.74
N SER A 173 -12.99 -7.82 -12.95
CA SER A 173 -12.43 -7.12 -11.80
C SER A 173 -10.96 -7.48 -11.60
N ALA A 174 -10.39 -6.97 -10.50
CA ALA A 174 -9.00 -7.20 -10.15
C ALA A 174 -8.67 -8.70 -10.08
N ALA A 175 -7.61 -9.12 -10.74
CA ALA A 175 -7.01 -10.43 -10.58
C ALA A 175 -6.63 -10.70 -9.10
N LEU A 176 -7.12 -11.79 -8.52
CA LEU A 176 -6.88 -12.12 -7.10
C LEU A 176 -5.87 -13.24 -6.88
N GLN A 177 -5.45 -13.95 -7.94
CA GLN A 177 -4.23 -14.76 -7.88
C GLN A 177 -3.05 -13.92 -7.37
N LYS A 178 -2.25 -14.52 -6.47
CA LYS A 178 -1.08 -13.89 -5.82
C LYS A 178 -1.37 -12.59 -5.06
N SER A 179 -2.63 -12.31 -4.70
CA SER A 179 -3.01 -11.12 -3.93
C SER A 179 -2.22 -10.95 -2.61
N GLY A 180 -1.87 -12.06 -1.94
CA GLY A 180 -1.03 -12.06 -0.74
C GLY A 180 0.42 -11.60 -0.95
N GLN A 181 0.88 -11.48 -2.20
CA GLN A 181 2.18 -10.87 -2.54
C GLN A 181 2.04 -9.38 -2.90
N ARG A 182 0.80 -8.89 -3.07
CA ARG A 182 0.48 -7.55 -3.56
C ARG A 182 0.07 -6.62 -2.44
N TYR A 183 -0.91 -7.02 -1.65
CA TYR A 183 -1.52 -6.14 -0.66
C TYR A 183 -0.83 -6.28 0.69
N ASP A 184 -0.69 -5.15 1.39
CA ASP A 184 -0.37 -5.20 2.81
C ASP A 184 -1.53 -5.87 3.57
N LYS A 185 -1.19 -6.72 4.55
CA LYS A 185 -2.16 -7.53 5.29
C LYS A 185 -3.09 -6.69 6.16
N ASP A 186 -2.59 -5.61 6.75
CA ASP A 186 -3.36 -4.76 7.67
C ASP A 186 -4.29 -3.85 6.87
N TRP A 187 -3.84 -3.38 5.70
CA TRP A 187 -4.73 -2.72 4.75
C TRP A 187 -5.81 -3.66 4.24
N LEU A 188 -5.46 -4.90 3.85
CA LEU A 188 -6.44 -5.85 3.33
C LEU A 188 -7.50 -6.20 4.38
N PHE A 189 -7.09 -6.39 5.63
CA PHE A 189 -8.00 -6.57 6.76
C PHE A 189 -8.93 -5.36 6.93
N ARG A 190 -8.37 -4.14 6.95
CA ARG A 190 -9.18 -2.93 7.06
C ARG A 190 -10.13 -2.75 5.86
N PHE A 191 -9.68 -3.07 4.65
CA PHE A 191 -10.49 -3.01 3.43
C PHE A 191 -11.67 -3.98 3.52
N ALA A 192 -11.44 -5.23 3.95
CA ALA A 192 -12.48 -6.24 4.07
C ALA A 192 -13.62 -5.85 5.05
N LEU A 193 -13.32 -5.06 6.08
CA LEU A 193 -14.33 -4.58 7.03
C LEU A 193 -15.27 -3.54 6.44
N ASN A 194 -14.79 -2.67 5.53
CA ASN A 194 -15.61 -1.68 4.85
C ASN A 194 -14.92 -1.23 3.54
N PRO A 195 -15.19 -1.93 2.42
CA PRO A 195 -14.61 -1.59 1.11
C PRO A 195 -15.06 -0.23 0.57
N GLN A 196 -16.30 0.19 0.89
CA GLN A 196 -16.88 1.45 0.43
C GLN A 196 -16.12 2.67 0.98
N ALA A 197 -15.44 2.53 2.13
CA ALA A 197 -14.57 3.58 2.67
C ALA A 197 -13.33 3.86 1.78
N PHE A 198 -12.97 2.95 0.87
CA PHE A 198 -11.80 3.09 0.00
C PHE A 198 -12.16 3.48 -1.42
N VAL A 199 -13.09 2.74 -2.02
CA VAL A 199 -13.56 2.99 -3.38
C VAL A 199 -15.06 2.70 -3.40
N PRO A 200 -15.91 3.71 -3.13
CA PRO A 200 -17.35 3.56 -3.26
C PRO A 200 -17.75 2.96 -4.62
N HIS A 201 -18.78 2.12 -4.64
CA HIS A 201 -19.27 1.40 -5.83
C HIS A 201 -18.24 0.50 -6.53
N SER A 202 -17.22 -0.01 -5.81
CA SER A 202 -16.24 -0.95 -6.36
C SER A 202 -16.69 -2.41 -6.41
N GLY A 203 -17.90 -2.71 -5.93
CA GLY A 203 -18.53 -4.03 -6.02
C GLY A 203 -20.04 -3.91 -6.25
N GLU A 204 -20.59 -4.76 -7.12
CA GLU A 204 -21.98 -4.72 -7.58
C GLU A 204 -22.98 -4.87 -6.42
N PHE A 205 -22.69 -5.73 -5.44
CA PHE A 205 -23.59 -5.98 -4.30
C PHE A 205 -23.44 -5.00 -3.13
N LEU A 206 -22.44 -4.11 -3.16
CA LEU A 206 -22.20 -3.13 -2.09
C LEU A 206 -22.48 -1.69 -2.54
N ALA A 207 -22.80 -1.48 -3.82
CA ALA A 207 -23.13 -0.17 -4.36
C ALA A 207 -24.39 0.43 -3.70
N ASP A 208 -25.31 -0.42 -3.26
CA ASP A 208 -26.60 -0.01 -2.68
C ASP A 208 -26.72 -0.31 -1.17
N ALA A 209 -25.65 -0.84 -0.55
CA ALA A 209 -25.60 -1.08 0.89
C ALA A 209 -25.17 0.22 1.61
N THR A 210 -26.11 1.16 1.73
CA THR A 210 -26.01 2.35 2.60
C THR A 210 -26.45 2.06 4.02
#